data_AF-A0A847AAI2-F1
#
_entry.id   AF-A0A847AAI2-F1
#
_cell.length_a   1.000
_cell.length_b   1.000
_cell.length_c   1.000
_cell.angle_alpha   90.00
_cell.angle_beta   90.00
_cell.angle_gamma   90.00
#
_symmetry.space_group_name_H-M   'P 1'
#
loop_
_entity.id
_entity.type
_entity.pdbx_description
1 polymer ?
#
loop_
_entity_poly.entity_id
_entity_poly.type
_entity_poly.pdbx_seq_one_letter_code
_entity_poly.pdbx_strand_id
1 'polypeptide(L)'
;MKFMGYVRPDGRVGIRNHIAIIPASVCASTVAARIADQVEGAVPLPNQHGCAQIGPDLEVTFRTLAGLGANPNVAAVLVIGLGCESVQADELAREIGKTGKRTEFLIIQKCGGTLKAQEQGLRLARELSQEVSRISRTEADFSKLILALECGGSDTTSGLAANPVHGYVSDKLVEMGGTSILSETTELIGAEHILARRAVTKEIGDRLI
;
A
#
# COMPACT_ATOMS: atom_id res chain seq x y z
N MET A 1 17.83 -1.98 -17.93
CA MET A 1 16.97 -3.17 -18.17
C MET A 1 15.52 -2.71 -18.20
N LYS A 2 14.62 -3.36 -18.95
CA LYS A 2 13.21 -2.96 -19.08
C LYS A 2 12.26 -4.07 -18.62
N PHE A 3 11.09 -3.70 -18.09
CA PHE A 3 10.00 -4.61 -17.74
C PHE A 3 8.65 -4.06 -18.21
N MET A 4 7.65 -4.92 -18.35
CA MET A 4 6.28 -4.52 -18.67
C MET A 4 5.51 -4.16 -17.37
N GLY A 5 5.17 -2.89 -17.20
CA GLY A 5 4.47 -2.38 -16.01
C GLY A 5 3.34 -1.42 -16.35
N TYR A 6 2.56 -1.04 -15.35
CA TYR A 6 1.46 -0.08 -15.47
C TYR A 6 1.93 1.30 -14.98
N VAL A 7 2.12 2.23 -15.91
CA VAL A 7 2.50 3.61 -15.58
C VAL A 7 1.30 4.34 -14.98
N ARG A 8 1.51 5.00 -13.83
CA ARG A 8 0.48 5.76 -13.11
C ARG A 8 0.59 7.26 -13.42
N PRO A 9 -0.46 8.06 -13.15
CA PRO A 9 -0.45 9.50 -13.41
C PRO A 9 0.68 10.25 -12.71
N ASP A 10 1.10 9.78 -11.52
CA ASP A 10 2.23 10.32 -10.76
C ASP A 10 3.62 9.83 -11.24
N GLY A 11 3.68 9.09 -12.35
CA GLY A 11 4.91 8.58 -12.96
C GLY A 11 5.54 7.36 -12.27
N ARG A 12 4.92 6.84 -11.19
CA ARG A 12 5.31 5.55 -10.59
C ARG A 12 4.77 4.39 -11.44
N VAL A 13 5.35 3.21 -11.27
CA VAL A 13 5.02 2.03 -12.10
C VAL A 13 4.63 0.84 -11.24
N GLY A 14 3.46 0.28 -11.50
CA GLY A 14 2.97 -0.94 -10.85
C GLY A 14 3.29 -2.19 -11.68
N ILE A 15 3.48 -3.31 -11.02
CA ILE A 15 3.55 -4.65 -11.65
C ILE A 15 2.19 -5.37 -11.61
N ARG A 16 1.22 -4.81 -10.87
CA ARG A 16 -0.18 -5.25 -10.79
C ARG A 16 -1.12 -4.07 -11.07
N ASN A 17 -2.41 -4.38 -11.20
CA ASN A 17 -3.45 -3.43 -11.60
C ASN A 17 -4.71 -3.62 -10.75
N HIS A 18 -4.57 -3.50 -9.44
CA HIS A 18 -5.65 -3.75 -8.48
C HIS A 18 -6.54 -2.53 -8.29
N ILE A 19 -7.77 -2.78 -7.83
CA ILE A 19 -8.66 -1.77 -7.25
C ILE A 19 -8.63 -1.99 -5.74
N ALA A 20 -8.21 -1.00 -4.97
CA ALA A 20 -8.18 -1.14 -3.52
C ALA A 20 -9.53 -0.71 -2.92
N ILE A 21 -10.14 -1.59 -2.14
CA ILE A 21 -11.31 -1.25 -1.33
C ILE A 21 -10.84 -1.09 0.12
N ILE A 22 -10.71 0.16 0.57
CA ILE A 22 -10.05 0.50 1.85
C ILE A 22 -11.11 0.94 2.87
N PRO A 23 -11.43 0.11 3.87
CA PRO A 23 -12.24 0.57 4.99
C PRO A 23 -11.43 1.51 5.89
N ALA A 24 -11.98 2.68 6.18
CA ALA A 24 -11.34 3.67 7.06
C ALA A 24 -11.33 3.23 8.54
N SER A 25 -12.19 2.28 8.91
CA SER A 25 -12.24 1.66 10.22
C SER A 25 -12.71 0.21 10.16
N VAL A 26 -12.48 -0.55 11.23
CA VAL A 26 -12.92 -1.95 11.35
C VAL A 26 -14.43 -2.12 11.12
N CYS A 27 -15.25 -1.12 11.47
CA CYS A 27 -16.71 -1.17 11.28
C CYS A 27 -17.12 -1.18 9.81
N ALA A 28 -16.28 -0.67 8.91
CA ALA A 28 -16.52 -0.67 7.47
C ALA A 28 -15.97 -1.92 6.76
N SER A 29 -15.16 -2.75 7.43
CA SER A 29 -14.44 -3.87 6.82
C SER A 29 -15.34 -4.90 6.16
N THR A 30 -16.47 -5.25 6.77
CA THR A 30 -17.42 -6.21 6.18
C THR A 30 -18.03 -5.69 4.88
N VAL A 31 -18.35 -4.40 4.81
CA VAL A 31 -18.88 -3.79 3.58
C VAL A 31 -17.80 -3.79 2.49
N ALA A 32 -16.57 -3.39 2.83
CA ALA A 32 -15.45 -3.39 1.91
C ALA A 32 -15.15 -4.79 1.34
N ALA A 33 -15.09 -5.81 2.19
CA ALA A 33 -14.86 -7.19 1.78
C ALA A 33 -15.95 -7.69 0.81
N ARG A 34 -17.23 -7.49 1.16
CA ARG A 34 -18.36 -7.93 0.32
C ARG A 34 -18.43 -7.23 -1.03
N ILE A 35 -17.96 -5.98 -1.12
CA ILE A 35 -17.84 -5.27 -2.40
C ILE A 35 -16.71 -5.91 -3.22
N ALA A 36 -15.54 -6.13 -2.61
CA ALA A 36 -14.38 -6.68 -3.29
C ALA A 36 -14.63 -8.11 -3.82
N ASP A 37 -15.32 -8.95 -3.05
CA ASP A 37 -15.66 -10.34 -3.44
C ASP A 37 -16.52 -10.42 -4.72
N GLN A 38 -17.17 -9.33 -5.11
CA GLN A 38 -18.09 -9.28 -6.25
C GLN A 38 -17.54 -8.51 -7.46
N VAL A 39 -16.28 -8.03 -7.39
CA VAL A 39 -15.66 -7.24 -8.45
C VAL A 39 -14.28 -7.79 -8.77
N GLU A 40 -14.09 -8.22 -10.02
CA GLU A 40 -12.80 -8.72 -10.48
C GLU A 40 -11.71 -7.64 -10.37
N GLY A 41 -10.55 -8.04 -9.84
CA GLY A 41 -9.41 -7.15 -9.62
C GLY A 41 -9.50 -6.29 -8.36
N ALA A 42 -10.65 -6.29 -7.66
CA ALA A 42 -10.79 -5.61 -6.39
C ALA A 42 -10.16 -6.41 -5.24
N VAL A 43 -9.48 -5.71 -4.34
CA VAL A 43 -8.80 -6.28 -3.17
C VAL A 43 -9.24 -5.50 -1.93
N PRO A 44 -9.81 -6.17 -0.91
CA PRO A 44 -10.12 -5.51 0.35
C PRO A 44 -8.83 -5.36 1.18
N LEU A 45 -8.62 -4.16 1.74
CA LEU A 45 -7.45 -3.86 2.58
C LEU A 45 -7.90 -3.47 3.99
N PRO A 46 -8.37 -4.42 4.81
CA PRO A 46 -9.02 -4.11 6.07
C PRO A 46 -8.06 -3.46 7.09
N ASN A 47 -8.51 -2.34 7.67
CA ASN A 47 -7.92 -1.79 8.88
C ASN A 47 -8.50 -2.53 10.10
N GLN A 48 -7.68 -3.30 10.81
CA GLN A 48 -8.12 -3.97 12.05
C GLN A 48 -8.05 -3.08 13.29
N HIS A 49 -7.42 -1.90 13.18
CA HIS A 49 -7.39 -0.96 14.30
C HIS A 49 -8.76 -0.29 14.50
N GLY A 50 -9.12 -0.11 15.77
CA GLY A 50 -10.33 0.60 16.17
C GLY A 50 -10.16 2.13 16.05
N CYS A 51 -11.26 2.85 16.25
CA CYS A 51 -11.29 4.30 16.06
C CYS A 51 -10.64 5.13 17.18
N ALA A 52 -10.24 4.51 18.30
CA ALA A 52 -9.74 5.21 19.50
C ALA A 52 -8.25 5.58 19.45
N GLN A 53 -7.64 5.59 18.27
CA GLN A 53 -6.26 6.03 18.08
C GLN A 53 -6.16 7.55 18.19
N ILE A 54 -5.10 8.05 18.81
CA ILE A 54 -4.87 9.49 19.02
C ILE A 54 -3.42 9.86 18.72
N GLY A 55 -3.19 11.12 18.36
CA GLY A 55 -1.85 11.66 18.13
C GLY A 55 -1.03 10.80 17.14
N PRO A 56 0.22 10.41 17.49
CA PRO A 56 1.09 9.67 16.59
C PRO A 56 0.50 8.36 16.04
N ASP A 57 -0.30 7.63 16.83
CA ASP A 57 -0.89 6.35 16.40
C ASP A 57 -1.92 6.54 15.29
N LEU A 58 -2.70 7.62 15.40
CA LEU A 58 -3.68 8.01 14.37
C LEU A 58 -2.95 8.45 13.10
N GLU A 59 -1.88 9.24 13.23
CA GLU A 59 -1.07 9.69 12.09
C GLU A 59 -0.42 8.52 11.33
N VAL A 60 0.13 7.55 12.07
CA VAL A 60 0.72 6.34 11.47
C VAL A 60 -0.34 5.55 10.72
N THR A 61 -1.53 5.40 11.30
CA THR A 61 -2.63 4.66 10.67
C THR A 61 -3.12 5.36 9.40
N PHE A 62 -3.36 6.67 9.48
CA PHE A 62 -3.75 7.48 8.32
C PHE A 62 -2.71 7.36 7.19
N ARG A 63 -1.43 7.56 7.51
CA ARG A 63 -0.33 7.47 6.54
C ARG A 63 -0.22 6.08 5.93
N THR A 64 -0.47 5.03 6.71
CA THR A 64 -0.41 3.64 6.24
C THR A 64 -1.54 3.36 5.24
N LEU A 65 -2.78 3.72 5.57
CA LEU A 65 -3.92 3.54 4.67
C LEU A 65 -3.78 4.39 3.40
N ALA A 66 -3.30 5.63 3.53
CA ALA A 66 -3.01 6.49 2.39
C ALA A 66 -1.91 5.89 1.50
N GLY A 67 -0.86 5.34 2.10
CA GLY A 67 0.23 4.65 1.42
C GLY A 67 -0.24 3.41 0.65
N LEU A 68 -1.15 2.63 1.23
CA LEU A 68 -1.77 1.47 0.57
C LEU A 68 -2.54 1.89 -0.69
N GLY A 69 -3.38 2.93 -0.62
CA GLY A 69 -4.08 3.45 -1.80
C GLY A 69 -3.13 4.11 -2.82
N ALA A 70 -2.07 4.76 -2.33
CA ALA A 70 -1.06 5.39 -3.16
C ALA A 70 -0.13 4.39 -3.86
N ASN A 71 -0.06 3.13 -3.43
CA ASN A 71 0.82 2.10 -3.99
C ASN A 71 0.63 1.95 -5.52
N PRO A 72 1.69 1.89 -6.34
CA PRO A 72 1.56 1.86 -7.79
C PRO A 72 0.92 0.57 -8.34
N ASN A 73 0.84 -0.52 -7.56
CA ASN A 73 0.05 -1.70 -7.89
C ASN A 73 -1.46 -1.48 -7.82
N VAL A 74 -1.90 -0.36 -7.22
CA VAL A 74 -3.29 0.08 -7.15
C VAL A 74 -3.54 1.12 -8.24
N ALA A 75 -4.52 0.85 -9.09
CA ALA A 75 -4.91 1.71 -10.21
C ALA A 75 -6.07 2.65 -9.86
N ALA A 76 -6.98 2.20 -9.00
CA ALA A 76 -8.12 2.97 -8.51
C ALA A 76 -8.46 2.55 -7.06
N VAL A 77 -9.14 3.43 -6.34
CA VAL A 77 -9.44 3.24 -4.91
C VAL A 77 -10.90 3.57 -4.61
N LEU A 78 -11.52 2.77 -3.75
CA LEU A 78 -12.78 3.07 -3.10
C LEU A 78 -12.60 3.01 -1.58
N VAL A 79 -12.73 4.14 -0.90
CA VAL A 79 -12.65 4.23 0.56
C VAL A 79 -14.04 4.07 1.18
N ILE A 80 -14.18 3.18 2.16
CA ILE A 80 -15.45 2.96 2.85
C ILE A 80 -15.33 3.45 4.31
N GLY A 81 -16.12 4.46 4.67
CA GLY A 81 -16.27 4.94 6.05
C GLY A 81 -17.56 4.47 6.69
N LEU A 82 -17.58 4.33 8.01
CA LEU A 82 -18.86 4.22 8.73
C LEU A 82 -19.48 5.61 8.88
N GLY A 83 -18.66 6.60 9.25
CA GLY A 83 -19.02 8.01 9.45
C GLY A 83 -18.69 8.58 10.82
N CYS A 84 -18.05 7.79 11.70
CA CYS A 84 -17.67 8.22 13.05
C CYS A 84 -16.24 7.84 13.45
N GLU A 85 -15.49 7.24 12.53
CA GLU A 85 -14.08 6.90 12.71
C GLU A 85 -13.17 8.12 12.81
N SER A 86 -11.98 7.98 13.37
CA SER A 86 -11.00 9.08 13.48
C SER A 86 -10.30 9.36 12.15
N VAL A 87 -10.02 8.32 11.35
CA VAL A 87 -9.56 8.47 9.96
C VAL A 87 -10.77 8.77 9.09
N GLN A 88 -11.02 10.04 8.75
CA GLN A 88 -12.15 10.39 7.91
C GLN A 88 -11.99 9.83 6.49
N ALA A 89 -13.00 9.11 5.99
CA ALA A 89 -12.95 8.47 4.68
C ALA A 89 -12.75 9.45 3.51
N ASP A 90 -13.33 10.65 3.59
CA ASP A 90 -13.19 11.69 2.58
C ASP A 90 -11.81 12.35 2.60
N GLU A 91 -11.22 12.54 3.78
CA GLU A 91 -9.84 13.03 3.93
C GLU A 91 -8.84 12.01 3.38
N LEU A 92 -9.00 10.74 3.73
CA LEU A 92 -8.18 9.64 3.23
C LEU A 92 -8.26 9.53 1.70
N ALA A 93 -9.48 9.58 1.14
CA ALA A 93 -9.70 9.56 -0.29
C ALA A 93 -9.05 10.76 -1.00
N ARG A 94 -9.13 11.95 -0.41
CA ARG A 94 -8.48 13.17 -0.93
C ARG A 94 -6.96 13.04 -0.93
N GLU A 95 -6.38 12.50 0.14
CA GLU A 95 -4.93 12.28 0.23
C GLU A 95 -4.44 11.34 -0.86
N ILE A 96 -5.10 10.19 -1.02
CA ILE A 96 -4.79 9.21 -2.06
C ILE A 96 -4.98 9.83 -3.46
N GLY A 97 -6.03 10.62 -3.64
CA GLY A 97 -6.34 11.32 -4.88
C GLY A 97 -5.24 12.26 -5.38
N LYS A 98 -4.33 12.73 -4.51
CA LYS A 98 -3.15 13.52 -4.92
C LYS A 98 -2.22 12.77 -5.88
N THR A 99 -2.31 11.43 -5.92
CA THR A 99 -1.57 10.60 -6.90
C THR A 99 -2.14 10.69 -8.33
N GLY A 100 -3.28 11.37 -8.52
CA GLY A 100 -3.98 11.47 -9.80
C GLY A 100 -4.82 10.24 -10.15
N LYS A 101 -4.87 9.21 -9.30
CA LYS A 101 -5.72 8.03 -9.47
C LYS A 101 -7.17 8.36 -9.15
N ARG A 102 -8.10 7.73 -9.87
CA ARG A 102 -9.52 7.80 -9.50
C ARG A 102 -9.72 7.19 -8.11
N THR A 103 -10.18 8.03 -7.20
CA THR A 103 -10.36 7.69 -5.79
C THR A 103 -11.74 8.15 -5.35
N GLU A 104 -12.60 7.20 -5.04
CA GLU A 104 -13.96 7.43 -4.58
C GLU A 104 -14.08 7.13 -3.08
N PHE A 105 -15.13 7.64 -2.45
CA PHE A 105 -15.46 7.24 -1.08
C PHE A 105 -16.96 7.11 -0.85
N LEU A 106 -17.34 6.28 0.12
CA LEU A 106 -18.70 6.15 0.62
C LEU A 106 -18.73 6.17 2.14
N ILE A 107 -19.79 6.74 2.71
CA ILE A 107 -20.02 6.75 4.15
C ILE A 107 -21.30 5.98 4.43
N ILE A 108 -21.20 4.83 5.11
CA ILE A 108 -22.29 3.87 5.31
C ILE A 108 -23.53 4.53 5.91
N GLN A 109 -23.37 5.38 6.94
CA GLN A 109 -24.47 6.08 7.56
C GLN A 109 -25.17 7.06 6.60
N LYS A 110 -24.41 7.75 5.75
CA LYS A 110 -24.96 8.67 4.74
C LYS A 110 -25.65 7.93 3.59
N CYS A 111 -25.23 6.71 3.28
CA CYS A 111 -25.92 5.83 2.32
C CYS A 111 -27.25 5.28 2.86
N GLY A 112 -27.55 5.43 4.16
CA GLY A 112 -28.74 4.88 4.79
C GLY A 112 -28.57 3.42 5.25
N GLY A 113 -27.33 3.04 5.61
CA GLY A 113 -27.01 1.75 6.22
C GLY A 113 -26.27 0.78 5.31
N THR A 114 -25.88 -0.36 5.88
CA THR A 114 -24.96 -1.36 5.29
C THR A 114 -25.38 -1.84 3.91
N LEU A 115 -26.65 -2.22 3.72
CA LEU A 115 -27.12 -2.78 2.45
C LEU A 115 -27.09 -1.77 1.30
N LYS A 116 -27.51 -0.53 1.58
CA LYS A 116 -27.48 0.57 0.60
C LYS A 116 -26.04 0.98 0.28
N ALA A 117 -25.17 1.03 1.29
CA ALA A 117 -23.75 1.31 1.08
C ALA A 117 -23.07 0.23 0.22
N GLN A 118 -23.41 -1.04 0.45
CA GLN A 118 -22.89 -2.16 -0.34
C GLN A 118 -23.36 -2.10 -1.80
N GLU A 119 -24.64 -1.77 -2.04
CA GLU A 119 -25.20 -1.62 -3.39
C GLU A 119 -24.52 -0.48 -4.16
N GLN A 120 -24.42 0.71 -3.55
CA GLN A 120 -23.71 1.85 -4.15
C GLN A 120 -22.23 1.57 -4.36
N GLY A 121 -21.57 0.94 -3.39
CA GLY A 121 -20.15 0.59 -3.48
C GLY A 121 -19.86 -0.44 -4.58
N LEU A 122 -20.76 -1.41 -4.78
CA LEU A 122 -20.65 -2.37 -5.86
C LEU A 122 -20.79 -1.69 -7.24
N ARG A 123 -21.69 -0.72 -7.38
CA ARG A 123 -21.82 0.06 -8.61
C ARG A 123 -20.54 0.82 -8.91
N LEU A 124 -20.01 1.58 -7.94
CA LEU A 124 -18.76 2.32 -8.11
C LEU A 124 -17.59 1.39 -8.42
N ALA A 125 -17.41 0.30 -7.67
CA ALA A 125 -16.32 -0.63 -7.89
C ALA A 125 -16.36 -1.29 -9.28
N ARG A 126 -17.56 -1.57 -9.83
CA ARG A 126 -17.70 -2.04 -11.22
C ARG A 126 -17.30 -0.99 -12.25
N GLU A 127 -17.67 0.27 -12.04
CA GLU A 127 -17.23 1.38 -12.90
C GLU A 127 -15.69 1.49 -12.88
N LEU A 128 -15.08 1.43 -11.69
CA LEU A 128 -13.62 1.42 -11.55
C LEU A 128 -12.99 0.22 -12.27
N SER A 129 -13.57 -0.98 -12.17
CA SER A 129 -13.07 -2.18 -12.85
C SER A 129 -13.10 -2.06 -14.37
N GLN A 130 -14.17 -1.49 -14.92
CA GLN A 130 -14.26 -1.22 -16.36
C GLN A 130 -13.20 -0.24 -16.86
N GLU A 131 -12.82 0.75 -16.06
CA GLU A 131 -11.75 1.69 -16.41
C GLU A 131 -10.37 1.06 -16.27
N VAL A 132 -10.11 0.41 -15.14
CA VAL A 132 -8.82 -0.21 -14.82
C VAL A 132 -8.46 -1.31 -15.82
N SER A 133 -9.44 -2.08 -16.31
CA SER A 133 -9.24 -3.14 -17.32
C SER A 133 -8.75 -2.63 -18.67
N ARG A 134 -8.94 -1.34 -18.98
CA ARG A 134 -8.45 -0.71 -20.23
C ARG A 134 -6.98 -0.32 -20.16
N ILE A 135 -6.39 -0.28 -18.96
CA ILE A 135 -5.00 0.09 -18.77
C ILE A 135 -4.12 -1.09 -19.18
N SER A 136 -3.31 -0.89 -20.22
CA SER A 136 -2.34 -1.88 -20.70
C SER A 136 -0.96 -1.64 -20.10
N ARG A 137 -0.16 -2.70 -19.99
CA ARG A 137 1.24 -2.57 -19.58
C ARG A 137 2.05 -1.90 -20.69
N THR A 138 3.03 -1.10 -20.31
CA THR A 138 4.04 -0.51 -21.20
C THR A 138 5.44 -0.81 -20.68
N GLU A 139 6.44 -0.67 -21.54
CA GLU A 139 7.83 -0.82 -21.12
C GLU A 139 8.20 0.28 -20.12
N ALA A 140 8.75 -0.15 -18.99
CA ALA A 140 9.25 0.69 -17.92
C ALA A 140 10.68 0.31 -17.57
N ASP A 141 11.44 1.27 -17.08
CA ASP A 141 12.82 1.05 -16.65
C ASP A 141 12.88 0.40 -15.26
N PHE A 142 13.85 -0.49 -15.04
CA PHE A 142 14.06 -1.11 -13.72
C PHE A 142 14.29 -0.10 -12.60
N SER A 143 14.76 1.11 -12.91
CA SER A 143 14.82 2.23 -11.96
C SER A 143 13.48 2.64 -11.36
N LYS A 144 12.35 2.16 -11.89
CA LYS A 144 11.01 2.38 -11.34
C LYS A 144 10.55 1.30 -10.35
N LEU A 145 11.31 0.22 -10.19
CA LEU A 145 10.96 -0.86 -9.28
C LEU A 145 11.32 -0.50 -7.84
N ILE A 146 10.45 -0.92 -6.93
CA ILE A 146 10.66 -0.87 -5.49
C ILE A 146 10.54 -2.30 -4.97
N LEU A 147 11.61 -2.81 -4.37
CA LEU A 147 11.67 -4.12 -3.73
C LEU A 147 11.67 -3.93 -2.22
N ALA A 148 10.72 -4.55 -1.54
CA ALA A 148 10.72 -4.66 -0.08
C ALA A 148 11.20 -6.06 0.32
N LEU A 149 12.04 -6.13 1.35
CA LEU A 149 12.65 -7.32 1.89
C LEU A 149 12.15 -7.52 3.31
N GLU A 150 11.68 -8.73 3.58
CA GLU A 150 11.16 -9.20 4.85
C GLU A 150 11.62 -10.66 5.03
N CYS A 151 11.85 -11.06 6.27
CA CYS A 151 12.06 -12.44 6.66
C CYS A 151 10.70 -13.12 6.94
N GLY A 152 10.75 -14.42 7.20
CA GLY A 152 9.57 -15.23 7.54
C GLY A 152 9.89 -16.12 8.73
N GLY A 153 9.86 -17.44 8.53
CA GLY A 153 10.34 -18.39 9.55
C GLY A 153 11.87 -18.45 9.54
N SER A 154 12.53 -17.58 10.31
CA SER A 154 13.99 -17.57 10.42
C SER A 154 14.54 -18.93 10.86
N ASP A 155 15.60 -19.39 10.21
CA ASP A 155 16.30 -20.64 10.54
C ASP A 155 17.83 -20.46 10.50
N THR A 156 18.56 -21.51 10.89
CA THR A 156 20.02 -21.48 10.94
C THR A 156 20.69 -21.35 9.57
N THR A 157 19.95 -21.54 8.47
CA THR A 157 20.47 -21.46 7.09
C THR A 157 20.12 -20.14 6.41
N SER A 158 19.18 -19.38 6.95
CA SER A 158 18.65 -18.13 6.38
C SER A 158 19.78 -17.12 6.14
N GLY A 159 20.64 -16.92 7.15
CA GLY A 159 21.83 -16.07 7.06
C GLY A 159 22.96 -16.60 6.17
N LEU A 160 22.90 -17.86 5.74
CA LEU A 160 23.93 -18.52 4.91
C LEU A 160 23.52 -18.66 3.45
N ALA A 161 22.22 -18.63 3.15
CA ALA A 161 21.68 -18.89 1.81
C ALA A 161 20.71 -17.79 1.35
N ALA A 162 19.49 -17.76 1.87
CA ALA A 162 18.43 -16.87 1.37
C ALA A 162 18.76 -15.38 1.56
N ASN A 163 19.23 -14.98 2.75
CA ASN A 163 19.51 -13.59 3.07
C ASN A 163 20.69 -13.04 2.25
N PRO A 164 21.81 -13.76 2.06
CA PRO A 164 22.85 -13.35 1.11
C PRO A 164 22.33 -13.16 -0.33
N VAL A 165 21.45 -14.04 -0.82
CA VAL A 165 20.84 -13.90 -2.15
C VAL A 165 19.94 -12.67 -2.23
N HIS A 166 19.12 -12.40 -1.20
CA HIS A 166 18.33 -11.18 -1.12
C HIS A 166 19.21 -9.93 -1.14
N GLY A 167 20.34 -9.94 -0.42
CA GLY A 167 21.33 -8.87 -0.44
C GLY A 167 21.90 -8.64 -1.84
N TYR A 168 22.28 -9.71 -2.54
CA TYR A 168 22.78 -9.60 -3.92
C TYR A 168 21.73 -9.04 -4.89
N VAL A 169 20.48 -9.49 -4.78
CA VAL A 169 19.37 -8.98 -5.61
C VAL A 169 19.09 -7.51 -5.30
N SER A 170 19.12 -7.13 -4.02
CA SER A 170 19.00 -5.74 -3.57
C SER A 170 20.06 -4.85 -4.20
N ASP A 171 21.34 -5.24 -4.11
CA ASP A 171 22.45 -4.48 -4.68
C ASP A 171 22.31 -4.35 -6.21
N LYS A 172 21.95 -5.44 -6.90
CA LYS A 172 21.73 -5.41 -8.35
C LYS A 172 20.58 -4.49 -8.75
N LEU A 173 19.50 -4.43 -7.98
CA LEU A 173 18.40 -3.51 -8.26
C LEU A 173 18.83 -2.05 -8.05
N VAL A 174 19.57 -1.75 -6.99
CA VAL A 174 20.08 -0.40 -6.71
C VAL A 174 21.08 0.04 -7.78
N GLU A 175 21.96 -0.84 -8.26
CA GLU A 175 22.85 -0.58 -9.41
C GLU A 175 22.06 -0.19 -10.69
N MET A 176 20.85 -0.73 -10.87
CA MET A 176 19.94 -0.39 -11.96
C MET A 176 19.10 0.87 -11.70
N GLY A 177 19.35 1.57 -10.58
CA GLY A 177 18.65 2.79 -10.18
C GLY A 177 17.29 2.56 -9.51
N GLY A 178 16.96 1.32 -9.16
CA GLY A 178 15.74 1.00 -8.43
C GLY A 178 15.89 1.24 -6.92
N THR A 179 14.80 1.01 -6.17
CA THR A 179 14.79 1.18 -4.71
C THR A 179 14.67 -0.18 -4.03
N SER A 180 15.50 -0.42 -3.02
CA SER A 180 15.38 -1.56 -2.12
C SER A 180 15.08 -1.07 -0.71
N ILE A 181 14.17 -1.75 -0.01
CA ILE A 181 13.72 -1.43 1.34
C ILE A 181 13.89 -2.69 2.18
N LEU A 182 14.64 -2.57 3.27
CA LEU A 182 14.67 -3.56 4.35
C LEU A 182 13.84 -3.04 5.52
N SER A 183 13.03 -3.92 6.09
CA SER A 183 12.12 -3.62 7.20
C SER A 183 12.54 -4.40 8.45
N GLU A 184 11.60 -4.70 9.35
CA GLU A 184 11.79 -5.55 10.54
C GLU A 184 12.72 -4.95 11.60
N THR A 185 12.33 -3.82 12.20
CA THR A 185 13.12 -3.15 13.27
C THR A 185 13.58 -4.11 14.37
N THR A 186 12.76 -5.11 14.73
CA THR A 186 13.12 -6.11 15.75
C THR A 186 14.19 -7.10 15.31
N GLU A 187 14.23 -7.44 14.02
CA GLU A 187 15.25 -8.35 13.44
C GLU A 187 16.60 -7.64 13.26
N LEU A 188 16.62 -6.31 13.38
CA LEU A 188 17.84 -5.51 13.36
C LEU A 188 18.54 -5.40 14.71
N ILE A 189 17.89 -5.82 15.81
CA ILE A 189 18.43 -5.62 17.16
C ILE A 189 19.81 -6.29 17.29
N GLY A 190 20.82 -5.51 17.65
CA GLY A 190 22.22 -5.94 17.74
C GLY A 190 23.04 -5.77 16.45
N ALA A 191 22.41 -5.40 15.33
CA ALA A 191 23.06 -5.12 14.05
C ALA A 191 22.90 -3.67 13.57
N GLU A 192 22.26 -2.79 14.36
CA GLU A 192 22.01 -1.37 14.06
C GLU A 192 23.30 -0.65 13.70
N HIS A 193 24.34 -0.88 14.51
CA HIS A 193 25.66 -0.31 14.32
C HIS A 193 26.30 -0.68 12.96
N ILE A 194 25.98 -1.85 12.40
CA ILE A 194 26.46 -2.29 11.08
C ILE A 194 25.78 -1.48 9.98
N LEU A 195 24.46 -1.28 10.07
CA LEU A 195 23.72 -0.47 9.09
C LEU A 195 24.06 1.01 9.20
N ALA A 196 24.16 1.55 10.41
CA ALA A 196 24.50 2.96 10.63
C ALA A 196 25.84 3.35 9.99
N ARG A 197 26.85 2.45 10.02
CA ARG A 197 28.15 2.67 9.35
C ARG A 197 28.06 2.69 7.82
N ARG A 198 26.99 2.14 7.24
CA ARG A 198 26.74 2.12 5.79
C ARG A 198 25.88 3.29 5.33
N ALA A 199 25.39 4.13 6.25
CA ALA A 199 24.63 5.31 5.90
C ALA A 199 25.48 6.31 5.10
N VAL A 200 24.88 6.96 4.11
CA VAL A 200 25.57 7.94 3.26
C VAL A 200 26.01 9.19 4.04
N THR A 201 25.33 9.53 5.13
CA THR A 201 25.76 10.56 6.08
C THR A 201 25.58 10.10 7.51
N LYS A 202 26.28 10.76 8.45
CA LYS A 202 26.17 10.48 9.88
C LYS A 202 24.75 10.72 10.39
N GLU A 203 24.10 11.80 9.94
CA GLU A 203 22.74 12.16 10.37
C GLU A 203 21.72 11.09 9.98
N ILE A 204 21.90 10.44 8.82
CA ILE A 204 21.05 9.32 8.40
C ILE A 204 21.32 8.09 9.27
N GLY A 205 22.58 7.81 9.60
CA GLY A 205 22.96 6.72 10.51
C GLY A 205 22.40 6.93 11.92
N ASP A 206 22.46 8.15 12.45
CA ASP A 206 21.95 8.50 13.77
C ASP A 206 20.42 8.38 13.86
N ARG A 207 19.67 8.52 12.76
CA ARG A 207 18.21 8.34 12.73
C ARG A 207 17.75 6.89 12.82
N LEU A 208 18.67 5.93 12.61
CA LEU A 208 18.39 4.50 12.68
C LEU A 208 18.55 3.96 14.12
N ILE A 209 19.23 4.70 14.99
CA ILE A 209 19.53 4.36 16.40
C ILE A 209 18.55 5.12 17.30
#